data_AF-A0A383AGH6-F1
#
_entry.id   AF-A0A383AGH6-F1
#
_cell.length_a   1.000
_cell.length_b   1.000
_cell.length_c   1.000
_cell.angle_alpha   90.00
_cell.angle_beta   90.00
_cell.angle_gamma   90.00
#
_symmetry.space_group_name_H-M   'P 1'
#
loop_
_entity.id
_entity.type
_entity.pdbx_description
1 polymer ?
#
loop_
_entity_poly.entity_id
_entity_poly.type
_entity_poly.pdbx_seq_one_letter_code
_entity_poly.pdbx_strand_id
1 'polypeptide(L)'
;VYAGAIKTLGPLAQEKVALEKKKDDINKNVAITFVMADLPKARQSYVMIRGQYDNPGEKVSRGVPAFLPALPAKPKDRDYNRLDLANWMVRDDHPLTARVAVNRIWQQFFGTGLVRTSADFGTQGELPSHPELLDWLALRFIEDDWNVQRFVKRILTSHAYQQSTKVTPALLEKDPENRLLARGPRYRLDGEIIRDQALNLSGLLVPTVGGRGVMPYQPPNIWEPVGFGRSNTRYYKQGKGDDLYRRSLYT
;
A
#
# COMPACT_ATOMS: atom_id res chain seq x y z
N VAL A 1 -35.31 41.14 35.75
CA VAL A 1 -35.43 39.82 35.08
C VAL A 1 -34.06 39.18 34.76
N TYR A 2 -32.96 39.94 34.56
CA TYR A 2 -31.67 39.38 34.14
C TYR A 2 -30.61 39.14 35.25
N ALA A 3 -30.82 39.60 36.49
CA ALA A 3 -29.80 39.52 37.56
C ALA A 3 -29.49 38.08 38.02
N GLY A 4 -30.46 37.17 37.93
CA GLY A 4 -30.28 35.74 38.27
C GLY A 4 -29.50 34.95 37.21
N ALA A 5 -29.53 35.41 35.94
CA ALA A 5 -28.89 34.73 34.82
C ALA A 5 -27.35 34.82 34.89
N ILE A 6 -26.79 35.87 35.50
CA ILE A 6 -25.33 36.02 35.63
C ILE A 6 -24.74 34.99 36.60
N LYS A 7 -25.47 34.64 37.68
CA LYS A 7 -25.02 33.62 38.65
C LYS A 7 -24.98 32.21 38.05
N THR A 8 -25.84 31.91 37.09
CA THR A 8 -25.85 30.61 36.39
C THR A 8 -24.95 30.61 35.16
N LEU A 9 -24.94 31.68 34.36
CA LEU A 9 -24.16 31.75 33.11
C LEU A 9 -22.66 31.99 33.32
N GLY A 10 -22.25 32.62 34.43
CA GLY A 10 -20.83 32.87 34.73
C GLY A 10 -20.00 31.59 34.84
N PRO A 11 -20.39 30.61 35.68
CA PRO A 11 -19.73 29.31 35.76
C PRO A 11 -19.75 28.53 34.43
N LEU A 12 -20.88 28.55 33.72
CA LEU A 12 -21.04 27.92 32.41
C LEU A 12 -20.12 28.53 31.34
N ALA A 13 -19.90 29.86 31.38
CA ALA A 13 -18.97 30.53 30.47
C ALA A 13 -17.51 30.15 30.76
N GLN A 14 -17.13 30.04 32.03
CA GLN A 14 -15.78 29.59 32.43
C GLN A 14 -15.55 28.13 32.04
N GLU A 15 -16.55 27.26 32.24
CA GLU A 15 -16.49 25.87 31.82
C GLU A 15 -16.35 25.74 30.30
N LYS A 16 -17.12 26.52 29.53
CA LYS A 16 -16.99 26.57 28.06
C LYS A 16 -15.56 26.95 27.63
N VAL A 17 -14.97 27.99 28.21
CA VAL A 17 -13.60 28.41 27.87
C VAL A 17 -12.59 27.31 28.20
N ALA A 18 -12.75 26.63 29.34
CA ALA A 18 -11.88 25.51 29.71
C ALA A 18 -12.01 24.32 28.75
N LEU A 19 -13.24 24.00 28.30
CA LEU A 19 -13.51 22.95 27.33
C LEU A 19 -12.98 23.31 25.93
N GLU A 20 -13.11 24.56 25.50
CA GLU A 20 -12.54 25.06 24.24
C GLU A 20 -11.01 24.95 24.26
N LYS A 21 -10.37 25.34 25.36
CA LYS A 21 -8.92 25.17 25.53
C LYS A 21 -8.49 23.70 25.45
N LYS A 22 -9.21 22.80 26.15
CA LYS A 22 -8.93 21.35 26.07
C LYS A 22 -9.11 20.81 24.65
N LYS A 23 -10.16 21.24 23.93
CA LYS A 23 -10.39 20.86 22.53
C LYS A 23 -9.26 21.32 21.63
N ASP A 24 -8.78 22.56 21.81
CA ASP A 24 -7.69 23.10 21.01
C ASP A 24 -6.36 22.39 21.30
N ASP A 25 -6.09 22.07 22.57
CA ASP A 25 -4.91 21.29 22.96
C ASP A 25 -4.97 19.87 22.37
N ILE A 26 -6.14 19.23 22.33
CA ILE A 26 -6.33 17.95 21.63
C ILE A 26 -6.07 18.13 20.13
N ASN A 27 -6.72 19.10 19.48
CA ASN A 27 -6.59 19.31 18.04
C ASN A 27 -5.16 19.62 17.58
N LYS A 28 -4.36 20.33 18.40
CA LYS A 28 -2.95 20.59 18.11
C LYS A 28 -2.08 19.34 18.16
N ASN A 29 -2.46 18.36 18.97
CA ASN A 29 -1.68 17.14 19.20
C ASN A 29 -2.21 15.92 18.42
N VAL A 30 -3.43 15.99 17.89
CA VAL A 30 -3.97 14.95 17.00
C VAL A 30 -3.35 15.10 15.61
N ALA A 31 -2.80 14.01 15.10
CA ALA A 31 -2.37 13.95 13.71
C ALA A 31 -3.58 14.15 12.80
N ILE A 32 -3.60 15.26 12.06
CA ILE A 32 -4.62 15.52 11.04
C ILE A 32 -4.25 14.71 9.81
N THR A 33 -5.20 13.91 9.31
CA THR A 33 -5.07 13.23 8.03
C THR A 33 -5.99 13.86 7.01
N PHE A 34 -5.48 14.14 5.83
CA PHE A 34 -6.32 14.60 4.73
C PHE A 34 -7.12 13.42 4.19
N VAL A 35 -8.44 13.53 4.25
CA VAL A 35 -9.33 12.58 3.59
C VAL A 35 -9.68 13.09 2.20
N MET A 36 -9.67 12.18 1.23
CA MET A 36 -10.16 12.47 -0.12
C MET A 36 -11.68 12.64 -0.06
N ALA A 37 -12.16 13.82 -0.42
CA ALA A 37 -13.58 14.10 -0.61
C ALA A 37 -13.88 14.34 -2.09
N ASP A 38 -15.10 14.00 -2.51
CA ASP A 38 -15.59 14.42 -3.82
C ASP A 38 -15.87 15.93 -3.83
N LEU A 39 -15.61 16.56 -4.97
CA LEU A 39 -15.93 17.97 -5.18
C LEU A 39 -17.46 18.16 -5.18
N PRO A 40 -17.98 19.28 -4.65
CA PRO A 40 -19.41 19.60 -4.71
C PRO A 40 -19.98 19.60 -6.14
N LYS A 41 -19.14 19.97 -7.12
CA LYS A 41 -19.43 19.88 -8.55
C LYS A 41 -18.40 18.97 -9.21
N ALA A 42 -18.88 17.89 -9.82
CA ALA A 42 -18.03 16.97 -10.56
C ALA A 42 -17.35 17.68 -11.74
N ARG A 43 -16.06 17.42 -11.93
CA ARG A 43 -15.32 17.86 -13.13
C ARG A 43 -15.83 17.08 -14.34
N GLN A 44 -15.96 17.77 -15.46
CA GLN A 44 -16.23 17.11 -16.72
C GLN A 44 -14.96 16.39 -17.19
N SER A 45 -15.13 15.16 -17.67
CA SER A 45 -14.04 14.33 -18.19
C SER A 45 -14.38 13.90 -19.61
N TYR A 46 -13.35 13.76 -20.44
CA TYR A 46 -13.46 13.47 -21.86
C TYR A 46 -12.46 12.37 -22.24
N VAL A 47 -12.77 11.56 -23.24
CA VAL A 47 -11.80 10.67 -23.87
C VAL A 47 -10.86 11.53 -24.72
N MET A 48 -9.56 11.48 -24.43
CA MET A 48 -8.56 12.23 -25.19
C MET A 48 -8.24 11.51 -26.50
N ILE A 49 -8.45 12.18 -27.63
CA ILE A 49 -8.22 11.58 -28.94
C ILE A 49 -6.72 11.29 -29.10
N ARG A 50 -6.39 10.00 -29.26
CA ARG A 50 -4.99 9.51 -29.32
C ARG A 50 -4.16 9.85 -28.07
N GLY A 51 -4.82 10.11 -26.93
CA GLY A 51 -4.15 10.49 -25.69
C GLY A 51 -3.62 11.93 -25.64
N GLN A 52 -3.93 12.78 -26.62
CA GLN A 52 -3.53 14.19 -26.62
C GLN A 52 -4.36 14.99 -25.62
N TYR A 53 -3.68 15.62 -24.64
CA TYR A 53 -4.33 16.28 -23.51
C TYR A 53 -5.16 17.51 -23.89
N ASP A 54 -4.89 18.12 -25.03
CA ASP A 54 -5.52 19.31 -25.60
C ASP A 54 -6.55 18.99 -26.71
N ASN A 55 -6.79 17.71 -26.98
CA ASN A 55 -7.72 17.25 -28.01
C ASN A 55 -8.85 16.38 -27.40
N PRO A 56 -9.82 17.01 -26.70
CA PRO A 56 -10.91 16.29 -26.05
C PRO A 56 -11.91 15.77 -27.08
N GLY A 57 -12.23 14.48 -26.98
CA GLY A 57 -13.31 13.82 -27.71
C GLY A 57 -14.60 13.77 -26.89
N GLU A 58 -15.22 12.60 -26.83
CA GLU A 58 -16.51 12.42 -26.17
C GLU A 58 -16.44 12.61 -24.65
N LYS A 59 -17.47 13.25 -24.10
CA LYS A 59 -17.64 13.39 -22.65
C LYS A 59 -18.00 12.05 -22.04
N VAL A 60 -17.34 11.70 -20.94
CA VAL A 60 -17.58 10.46 -20.19
C VAL A 60 -18.16 10.74 -18.80
N SER A 61 -18.86 9.74 -18.28
CA SER A 61 -19.35 9.71 -16.90
C SER A 61 -18.59 8.66 -16.09
N ARG A 62 -18.76 8.69 -14.76
CA ARG A 62 -18.15 7.70 -13.86
C ARG A 62 -18.74 6.32 -14.17
N GLY A 63 -17.88 5.34 -14.40
CA GLY A 63 -18.27 3.98 -14.74
C GLY A 63 -17.06 3.04 -14.74
N VAL A 64 -17.29 1.81 -15.18
CA VAL A 64 -16.27 0.76 -15.31
C VAL A 64 -16.24 0.25 -16.75
N PRO A 65 -15.14 -0.35 -17.21
CA PRO A 65 -15.08 -0.94 -18.55
C PRO A 65 -16.19 -1.99 -18.75
N ALA A 66 -16.91 -1.89 -19.86
CA ALA A 66 -18.11 -2.69 -20.11
C ALA A 66 -17.86 -4.21 -20.25
N PHE A 67 -16.61 -4.62 -20.50
CA PHE A 67 -16.21 -6.04 -20.56
C PHE A 67 -15.98 -6.66 -19.16
N LEU A 68 -15.99 -5.85 -18.11
CA LEU A 68 -15.92 -6.30 -16.72
C LEU A 68 -17.33 -6.31 -16.10
N PRO A 69 -17.53 -6.98 -14.94
CA PRO A 69 -18.80 -6.94 -14.24
C PRO A 69 -19.29 -5.49 -14.04
N ALA A 70 -20.58 -5.26 -14.21
CA ALA A 70 -21.15 -3.93 -14.05
C ALA A 70 -21.08 -3.46 -12.59
N LEU A 71 -21.09 -2.12 -12.39
CA LEU A 71 -21.33 -1.55 -11.07
C LEU A 71 -22.74 -1.91 -10.57
N PRO A 72 -22.95 -2.02 -9.24
CA PRO A 72 -24.29 -2.10 -8.66
C PRO A 72 -25.16 -0.91 -9.10
N ALA A 73 -26.49 -1.05 -8.98
CA ALA A 73 -27.41 0.03 -9.34
C ALA A 73 -27.01 1.36 -8.67
N LYS A 74 -26.98 2.41 -9.50
CA LYS A 74 -26.57 3.76 -9.07
C LYS A 74 -27.45 4.27 -7.91
N PRO A 75 -26.86 4.86 -6.85
CA PRO A 75 -27.63 5.51 -5.80
C PRO A 75 -28.56 6.60 -6.35
N LYS A 76 -29.73 6.79 -5.72
CA LYS A 76 -30.73 7.76 -6.18
C LYS A 76 -30.35 9.22 -5.88
N ASP A 77 -29.54 9.42 -4.85
CA ASP A 77 -29.20 10.70 -4.23
C ASP A 77 -27.84 11.26 -4.66
N ARG A 78 -27.00 10.45 -5.30
CA ARG A 78 -25.64 10.84 -5.71
C ARG A 78 -25.13 10.08 -6.93
N ASP A 79 -24.04 10.58 -7.52
CA ASP A 79 -23.29 9.83 -8.52
C ASP A 79 -22.41 8.73 -7.89
N TYR A 80 -21.90 7.79 -8.70
CA TYR A 80 -20.86 6.87 -8.26
C TYR A 80 -19.66 7.65 -7.75
N ASN A 81 -18.94 7.13 -6.75
CA ASN A 81 -17.75 7.75 -6.19
C ASN A 81 -16.62 6.72 -6.03
N ARG A 82 -15.51 7.14 -5.42
CA ARG A 82 -14.35 6.27 -5.21
C ARG A 82 -14.65 5.06 -4.32
N LEU A 83 -15.57 5.18 -3.37
CA LEU A 83 -15.98 4.07 -2.52
C LEU A 83 -16.73 3.01 -3.33
N ASP A 84 -17.60 3.42 -4.26
CA ASP A 84 -18.29 2.47 -5.13
C ASP A 84 -17.30 1.70 -6.03
N LEU A 85 -16.30 2.39 -6.57
CA LEU A 85 -15.22 1.74 -7.33
C LEU A 85 -14.40 0.78 -6.45
N ALA A 86 -14.04 1.20 -5.23
CA ALA A 86 -13.26 0.37 -4.31
C ALA A 86 -14.02 -0.91 -3.93
N ASN A 87 -15.31 -0.78 -3.57
CA ASN A 87 -16.18 -1.91 -3.27
C ASN A 87 -16.34 -2.82 -4.49
N TRP A 88 -16.48 -2.25 -5.68
CA TRP A 88 -16.57 -3.03 -6.93
C TRP A 88 -15.29 -3.83 -7.23
N MET A 89 -14.11 -3.24 -7.00
CA MET A 89 -12.83 -3.92 -7.22
C MET A 89 -12.66 -5.16 -6.34
N VAL A 90 -13.19 -5.16 -5.12
CA VAL A 90 -13.03 -6.26 -4.15
C VAL A 90 -14.22 -7.22 -4.10
N ARG A 91 -15.17 -7.11 -5.05
CA ARG A 91 -16.26 -8.09 -5.17
C ARG A 91 -15.71 -9.47 -5.49
N ASP A 92 -16.37 -10.49 -4.95
CA ASP A 92 -16.00 -11.89 -5.15
C ASP A 92 -16.13 -12.33 -6.61
N ASP A 93 -17.01 -11.66 -7.39
CA ASP A 93 -17.20 -11.91 -8.83
C ASP A 93 -16.25 -11.09 -9.72
N HIS A 94 -15.37 -10.26 -9.15
CA HIS A 94 -14.42 -9.48 -9.93
C HIS A 94 -13.24 -10.35 -10.40
N PRO A 95 -13.03 -10.52 -11.72
CA PRO A 95 -12.17 -11.60 -12.25
C PRO A 95 -10.66 -11.40 -12.07
N LEU A 96 -10.20 -10.18 -11.75
CA LEU A 96 -8.77 -9.82 -11.79
C LEU A 96 -8.16 -9.49 -10.43
N THR A 97 -8.87 -8.76 -9.56
CA THR A 97 -8.29 -8.16 -8.35
C THR A 97 -7.57 -9.16 -7.46
N ALA A 98 -8.24 -10.28 -7.14
CA ALA A 98 -7.63 -11.31 -6.30
C ALA A 98 -6.42 -11.95 -6.99
N ARG A 99 -6.53 -12.33 -8.27
CA ARG A 99 -5.41 -12.89 -9.07
C ARG A 99 -4.20 -11.97 -9.13
N VAL A 100 -4.42 -10.69 -9.37
CA VAL A 100 -3.35 -9.67 -9.42
C VAL A 100 -2.73 -9.50 -8.03
N ALA A 101 -3.54 -9.42 -6.98
CA ALA A 101 -3.07 -9.25 -5.61
C ALA A 101 -2.20 -10.43 -5.16
N VAL A 102 -2.69 -11.66 -5.32
CA VAL A 102 -1.94 -12.87 -4.93
C VAL A 102 -0.68 -13.03 -5.76
N ASN A 103 -0.69 -12.70 -7.05
CA ASN A 103 0.50 -12.76 -7.90
C ASN A 103 1.58 -11.77 -7.46
N ARG A 104 1.18 -10.54 -7.10
CA ARG A 104 2.11 -9.53 -6.60
C ARG A 104 2.70 -9.94 -5.26
N ILE A 105 1.88 -10.43 -4.33
CA ILE A 105 2.38 -10.91 -3.04
C ILE A 105 3.31 -12.11 -3.26
N TRP A 106 2.91 -13.09 -4.08
CA TRP A 106 3.75 -14.23 -4.46
C TRP A 106 5.12 -13.77 -5.01
N GLN A 107 5.12 -12.79 -5.91
CA GLN A 107 6.33 -12.23 -6.49
C GLN A 107 7.28 -11.66 -5.42
N GLN A 108 6.78 -11.06 -4.34
CA GLN A 108 7.63 -10.55 -3.25
C GLN A 108 8.40 -11.68 -2.52
N PHE A 109 7.88 -12.91 -2.51
CA PHE A 109 8.48 -14.05 -1.83
C PHE A 109 9.28 -14.97 -2.77
N PHE A 110 8.87 -15.06 -4.03
CA PHE A 110 9.54 -15.92 -5.01
C PHE A 110 10.43 -15.16 -6.00
N GLY A 111 10.44 -13.82 -5.96
CA GLY A 111 11.13 -12.94 -6.91
C GLY A 111 10.38 -12.78 -8.23
N THR A 112 9.73 -13.85 -8.70
CA THR A 112 8.93 -13.86 -9.93
C THR A 112 7.49 -14.28 -9.61
N GLY A 113 6.51 -13.52 -10.13
CA GLY A 113 5.08 -13.87 -10.01
C GLY A 113 4.74 -15.13 -10.82
N LEU A 114 3.64 -15.81 -10.49
CA LEU A 114 3.09 -16.88 -11.32
C LEU A 114 2.87 -16.40 -12.77
N VAL A 115 2.34 -15.19 -12.91
CA VAL A 115 2.42 -14.34 -14.11
C VAL A 115 3.61 -13.40 -13.93
N ARG A 116 4.59 -13.49 -14.84
CA ARG A 116 5.82 -12.68 -14.76
C ARG A 116 5.55 -11.19 -15.01
N THR A 117 4.65 -10.88 -15.94
CA THR A 117 4.25 -9.51 -16.31
C THR A 117 3.17 -8.97 -15.37
N SER A 118 3.51 -8.73 -14.10
CA SER A 118 2.57 -8.28 -13.07
C SER A 118 1.87 -6.93 -13.34
N ALA A 119 2.35 -6.16 -14.32
CA ALA A 119 1.72 -4.93 -14.79
C ALA A 119 0.69 -5.16 -15.91
N ASP A 120 0.83 -6.26 -16.66
CA ASP A 120 0.04 -6.58 -17.85
C ASP A 120 -0.69 -7.91 -17.64
N PHE A 121 -1.68 -7.91 -16.74
CA PHE A 121 -2.53 -9.08 -16.53
C PHE A 121 -3.55 -9.19 -17.65
N GLY A 122 -3.34 -10.09 -18.61
CA GLY A 122 -4.25 -10.31 -19.73
C GLY A 122 -3.54 -10.83 -20.98
N THR A 123 -4.11 -10.54 -22.15
CA THR A 123 -3.62 -11.03 -23.45
C THR A 123 -2.29 -10.43 -23.88
N GLN A 124 -1.91 -9.28 -23.33
CA GLN A 124 -0.61 -8.63 -23.58
C GLN A 124 0.48 -9.11 -22.62
N GLY A 125 0.11 -9.88 -21.59
CA GLY A 125 1.04 -10.44 -20.62
C GLY A 125 1.45 -11.88 -20.92
N GLU A 126 2.35 -12.38 -20.10
CA GLU A 126 2.68 -13.81 -20.07
C GLU A 126 1.54 -14.60 -19.41
N LEU A 127 1.29 -15.81 -19.89
CA LEU A 127 0.37 -16.74 -19.23
C LEU A 127 0.91 -17.14 -17.85
N PRO A 128 0.02 -17.47 -16.89
CA PRO A 128 0.47 -18.01 -15.61
C PRO A 128 1.25 -19.30 -15.82
N SER A 129 2.42 -19.43 -15.17
CA SER A 129 3.18 -20.69 -15.12
C SER A 129 2.35 -21.84 -14.52
N HIS A 130 1.49 -21.53 -13.55
CA HIS A 130 0.62 -22.48 -12.87
C HIS A 130 -0.80 -21.87 -12.74
N PRO A 131 -1.66 -21.99 -13.77
CA PRO A 131 -2.96 -21.32 -13.79
C PRO A 131 -3.89 -21.82 -12.69
N GLU A 132 -3.95 -23.13 -12.46
CA GLU A 132 -4.78 -23.72 -11.40
C GLU A 132 -4.34 -23.28 -9.99
N LEU A 133 -3.03 -23.14 -9.77
CA LEU A 133 -2.49 -22.62 -8.51
C LEU A 133 -2.87 -21.15 -8.32
N LEU A 134 -2.77 -20.33 -9.37
CA LEU A 134 -3.16 -18.92 -9.32
C LEU A 134 -4.63 -18.77 -8.97
N ASP A 135 -5.50 -19.55 -9.62
CA ASP A 135 -6.94 -19.54 -9.38
C ASP A 135 -7.28 -20.01 -7.97
N TRP A 136 -6.65 -21.11 -7.52
CA TRP A 136 -6.82 -21.61 -6.16
C TRP A 136 -6.37 -20.58 -5.11
N LEU A 137 -5.21 -19.94 -5.30
CA LEU A 137 -4.72 -18.90 -4.39
C LEU A 137 -5.65 -17.69 -4.36
N ALA A 138 -6.17 -17.26 -5.50
CA ALA A 138 -7.09 -16.13 -5.60
C ALA A 138 -8.42 -16.41 -4.88
N LEU A 139 -9.02 -17.58 -5.11
CA LEU A 139 -10.25 -18.00 -4.41
C LEU A 139 -10.02 -18.12 -2.91
N ARG A 140 -8.94 -18.77 -2.48
CA ARG A 140 -8.60 -18.86 -1.05
C ARG A 140 -8.33 -17.51 -0.42
N PHE A 141 -7.79 -16.55 -1.16
CA PHE A 141 -7.56 -15.21 -0.63
C PHE A 141 -8.87 -14.45 -0.38
N ILE A 142 -9.86 -14.61 -1.26
CA ILE A 142 -11.22 -14.09 -1.05
C ILE A 142 -11.89 -14.78 0.14
N GLU A 143 -11.89 -16.11 0.18
CA GLU A 143 -12.48 -16.91 1.28
C GLU A 143 -11.83 -16.67 2.64
N ASP A 144 -10.56 -16.27 2.67
CA ASP A 144 -9.82 -15.89 3.86
C ASP A 144 -10.03 -14.39 4.22
N ASP A 145 -11.09 -13.75 3.72
CA ASP A 145 -11.46 -12.34 3.93
C ASP A 145 -10.34 -11.36 3.56
N TRP A 146 -9.62 -11.63 2.46
CA TRP A 146 -8.49 -10.81 2.00
C TRP A 146 -7.37 -10.68 3.05
N ASN A 147 -7.25 -11.64 3.97
CA ASN A 147 -6.27 -11.59 5.05
C ASN A 147 -4.84 -11.84 4.53
N VAL A 148 -4.11 -10.74 4.34
CA VAL A 148 -2.73 -10.75 3.83
C VAL A 148 -1.80 -11.56 4.74
N GLN A 149 -1.94 -11.49 6.07
CA GLN A 149 -1.07 -12.23 6.99
C GLN A 149 -1.27 -13.74 6.86
N ARG A 150 -2.52 -14.18 6.72
CA ARG A 150 -2.86 -15.59 6.49
C ARG A 150 -2.34 -16.08 5.14
N PHE A 151 -2.46 -15.26 4.10
CA PHE A 151 -1.90 -15.57 2.79
C PHE A 151 -0.36 -15.68 2.81
N VAL A 152 0.32 -14.73 3.48
CA VAL A 152 1.77 -14.77 3.69
C VAL A 152 2.17 -16.03 4.44
N LYS A 153 1.48 -16.37 5.55
CA LYS A 153 1.74 -17.61 6.28
C LYS A 153 1.61 -18.84 5.38
N ARG A 154 0.57 -18.90 4.55
CA ARG A 154 0.35 -20.00 3.58
C ARG A 154 1.52 -20.16 2.60
N ILE A 155 2.08 -19.05 2.10
CA ILE A 155 3.29 -19.07 1.28
C ILE A 155 4.47 -19.62 2.10
N LEU A 156 4.75 -19.02 3.25
CA LEU A 156 5.93 -19.35 4.08
C LEU A 156 5.93 -20.78 4.63
N THR A 157 4.74 -21.38 4.80
CA THR A 157 4.58 -22.77 5.24
C THR A 157 4.35 -23.76 4.09
N SER A 158 4.40 -23.30 2.83
CA SER A 158 4.25 -24.19 1.68
C SER A 158 5.53 -25.01 1.45
N HIS A 159 5.37 -26.24 0.95
CA HIS A 159 6.51 -27.05 0.52
C HIS A 159 7.36 -26.29 -0.50
N ALA A 160 6.74 -25.61 -1.47
CA ALA A 160 7.42 -24.85 -2.52
C ALA A 160 8.36 -23.77 -1.96
N TYR A 161 7.93 -23.00 -0.97
CA TYR A 161 8.77 -21.96 -0.36
C TYR A 161 9.88 -22.54 0.52
N GLN A 162 9.60 -23.65 1.21
CA GLN A 162 10.53 -24.30 2.14
C GLN A 162 11.56 -25.22 1.47
N GLN A 163 11.51 -25.37 0.14
CA GLN A 163 12.50 -26.15 -0.59
C GLN A 163 13.92 -25.60 -0.41
N SER A 164 14.92 -26.48 -0.53
CA SER A 164 16.32 -26.09 -0.55
C SER A 164 16.63 -25.18 -1.74
N THR A 165 17.49 -24.19 -1.55
CA THR A 165 17.99 -23.30 -2.63
C THR A 165 19.17 -23.91 -3.39
N LYS A 166 19.62 -25.12 -3.02
CA LYS A 166 20.73 -25.81 -3.69
C LYS A 166 20.36 -26.11 -5.15
N VAL A 167 21.23 -25.71 -6.07
CA VAL A 167 21.05 -25.89 -7.51
C VAL A 167 22.02 -26.97 -8.00
N THR A 168 21.51 -28.00 -8.67
CA THR A 168 22.33 -28.98 -9.40
C THR A 168 22.32 -28.63 -10.89
N PRO A 169 23.32 -29.05 -11.68
CA PRO A 169 23.33 -28.82 -13.13
C PRO A 169 22.06 -29.33 -13.82
N ALA A 170 21.55 -30.51 -13.43
CA ALA A 170 20.33 -31.07 -14.00
C ALA A 170 19.06 -30.26 -13.65
N LEU A 171 18.98 -29.65 -12.46
CA LEU A 171 17.88 -28.76 -12.10
C LEU A 171 17.97 -27.43 -12.85
N LEU A 172 19.18 -26.90 -13.03
CA LEU A 172 19.39 -25.66 -13.77
C LEU A 172 19.04 -25.80 -15.26
N GLU A 173 19.35 -26.95 -15.86
CA GLU A 173 19.00 -27.25 -17.25
C GLU A 173 17.48 -27.32 -17.45
N LYS A 174 16.75 -27.93 -16.50
CA LYS A 174 15.29 -28.10 -16.60
C LYS A 174 14.49 -26.85 -16.21
N ASP A 175 14.99 -26.09 -15.24
CA ASP A 175 14.29 -24.93 -14.69
C ASP A 175 15.26 -23.78 -14.36
N PRO A 176 15.87 -23.15 -15.38
CA PRO A 176 16.91 -22.13 -15.17
C PRO A 176 16.40 -20.93 -14.37
N GLU A 177 15.15 -20.53 -14.59
CA GLU A 177 14.52 -19.35 -13.97
C GLU A 177 13.70 -19.67 -12.71
N ASN A 178 13.70 -20.93 -12.25
CA ASN A 178 12.87 -21.41 -11.14
C ASN A 178 11.35 -21.20 -11.36
N ARG A 179 10.89 -21.23 -12.61
CA ARG A 179 9.48 -21.05 -13.00
C ARG A 179 8.63 -22.25 -12.64
N LEU A 180 9.23 -23.45 -12.59
CA LEU A 180 8.57 -24.70 -12.18
C LEU A 180 8.61 -24.92 -10.66
N LEU A 181 9.18 -23.97 -9.89
CA LEU A 181 9.32 -24.05 -8.44
C LEU A 181 10.08 -25.32 -8.00
N ALA A 182 11.09 -25.70 -8.78
CA ALA A 182 11.89 -26.90 -8.56
C ALA A 182 12.90 -26.76 -7.40
N ARG A 183 13.04 -25.55 -6.85
CA ARG A 183 13.91 -25.21 -5.72
C ARG A 183 13.37 -24.00 -4.95
N GLY A 184 13.91 -23.78 -3.76
CA GLY A 184 13.58 -22.62 -2.93
C GLY A 184 13.94 -21.30 -3.62
N PRO A 185 13.21 -20.20 -3.33
CA PRO A 185 13.44 -18.92 -3.98
C PRO A 185 14.80 -18.33 -3.60
N ARG A 186 15.47 -17.72 -4.58
CA ARG A 186 16.73 -16.99 -4.41
C ARG A 186 16.68 -15.74 -5.28
N TYR A 187 16.56 -14.58 -4.63
CA TYR A 187 16.48 -13.28 -5.29
C TYR A 187 17.27 -12.24 -4.52
N ARG A 188 17.52 -11.10 -5.16
CA ARG A 188 18.22 -9.97 -4.54
C ARG A 188 17.28 -9.32 -3.53
N LEU A 189 17.78 -9.12 -2.31
CA LEU A 189 17.08 -8.37 -1.27
C LEU A 189 17.15 -6.87 -1.54
N ASP A 190 16.09 -6.16 -1.20
CA ASP A 190 16.04 -4.70 -1.23
C ASP A 190 16.95 -4.10 -0.14
N GLY A 191 17.35 -2.84 -0.32
CA GLY A 191 18.29 -2.17 0.58
C GLY A 191 17.78 -2.09 2.02
N GLU A 192 16.48 -1.87 2.18
CA GLU A 192 15.76 -1.82 3.45
C GLU A 192 15.82 -3.15 4.18
N ILE A 193 15.65 -4.26 3.44
CA ILE A 193 15.70 -5.61 4.01
C ILE A 193 17.13 -5.94 4.44
N ILE A 194 18.13 -5.60 3.62
CA ILE A 194 19.55 -5.80 3.95
C ILE A 194 19.92 -5.01 5.22
N ARG A 195 19.51 -3.75 5.31
CA ARG A 195 19.73 -2.91 6.50
C ARG A 195 19.07 -3.52 7.74
N ASP A 196 17.78 -3.87 7.65
CA ASP A 196 17.03 -4.43 8.77
C ASP A 196 17.62 -5.76 9.24
N GLN A 197 18.08 -6.62 8.33
CA GLN A 197 18.80 -7.85 8.65
C GLN A 197 20.12 -7.58 9.38
N ALA A 198 20.93 -6.64 8.90
CA ALA A 198 22.19 -6.28 9.55
C ALA A 198 21.96 -5.73 10.97
N LEU A 199 20.95 -4.88 11.16
CA LEU A 199 20.57 -4.37 12.48
C LEU A 199 20.06 -5.48 13.40
N ASN A 200 19.27 -6.42 12.88
CA ASN A 200 18.76 -7.53 13.67
C ASN A 200 19.88 -8.47 14.12
N LEU A 201 20.79 -8.83 13.20
CA LEU A 201 21.92 -9.72 13.50
C LEU A 201 22.96 -9.08 14.43
N SER A 202 23.12 -7.76 14.39
CA SER A 202 23.99 -7.02 15.31
C SER A 202 23.36 -6.72 16.66
N GLY A 203 22.06 -7.03 16.86
CA GLY A 203 21.32 -6.73 18.08
C GLY A 203 20.98 -5.24 18.26
N LEU A 204 21.14 -4.42 17.22
CA LEU A 204 20.86 -2.98 17.24
C LEU A 204 19.41 -2.64 16.86
N LEU A 205 18.70 -3.55 16.18
CA LEU A 205 17.36 -3.27 15.67
C LEU A 205 16.39 -2.91 16.80
N VAL A 206 15.76 -1.75 16.68
CA VAL A 206 14.64 -1.34 17.55
C VAL A 206 13.32 -1.82 16.93
N PRO A 207 12.62 -2.78 17.55
CA PRO A 207 11.44 -3.44 16.94
C PRO A 207 10.14 -2.65 17.10
N THR A 208 10.19 -1.43 17.62
CA THR A 208 9.00 -0.59 17.87
C THR A 208 8.22 -0.34 16.58
N VAL A 209 6.97 -0.79 16.55
CA VAL A 209 6.03 -0.69 15.42
C VAL A 209 5.28 0.64 15.47
N GLY A 210 5.21 1.34 14.33
CA GLY A 210 4.44 2.57 14.17
C GLY A 210 5.13 3.80 14.76
N GLY A 211 4.35 4.82 15.11
CA GLY A 211 4.86 6.11 15.58
C GLY A 211 5.37 7.01 14.45
N ARG A 212 5.93 8.16 14.84
CA ARG A 212 6.48 9.15 13.90
C ARG A 212 7.68 8.57 13.14
N GLY A 213 7.82 8.95 11.86
CA GLY A 213 9.03 8.65 11.08
C GLY A 213 10.27 9.24 11.75
N VAL A 214 11.34 8.45 11.83
CA VAL A 214 12.60 8.82 12.48
C VAL A 214 13.69 9.07 11.44
N MET A 215 14.77 9.75 11.82
CA MET A 215 15.90 9.98 10.92
C MET A 215 17.06 9.04 11.32
N PRO A 216 17.22 7.87 10.69
CA PRO A 216 18.19 6.86 11.09
C PRO A 216 19.64 7.31 10.89
N TYR A 217 20.59 6.51 11.36
CA TYR A 217 22.00 6.78 11.09
C TYR A 217 22.28 6.87 9.58
N GLN A 218 22.97 7.92 9.16
CA GLN A 218 23.49 8.05 7.79
C GLN A 218 24.90 8.62 7.82
N PRO A 219 25.82 8.09 6.99
CA PRO A 219 27.15 8.67 6.84
C PRO A 219 27.10 10.16 6.48
N PRO A 220 28.10 10.96 6.92
CA PRO A 220 28.16 12.37 6.58
C PRO A 220 28.27 12.56 5.06
N ASN A 221 27.74 13.70 4.58
CA ASN A 221 27.88 14.20 3.21
C ASN A 221 27.29 13.34 2.08
N ILE A 222 26.36 12.42 2.37
CA ILE A 222 25.64 11.68 1.30
C ILE A 222 24.75 12.61 0.47
N TRP A 223 24.06 13.56 1.12
CA TRP A 223 23.07 14.41 0.47
C TRP A 223 23.60 15.75 -0.01
N GLU A 224 24.75 16.19 0.47
CA GLU A 224 25.34 17.48 0.09
C GLU A 224 25.59 17.61 -1.42
N PRO A 225 26.09 16.56 -2.13
CA PRO A 225 26.34 16.63 -3.58
C PRO A 225 25.07 16.60 -4.44
N VAL A 226 23.98 16.00 -3.95
CA VAL A 226 22.74 15.74 -4.72
C VAL A 226 21.57 16.62 -4.30
N GLY A 227 21.66 17.26 -3.14
CA GLY A 227 20.61 18.10 -2.59
C GLY A 227 20.55 19.46 -3.28
N PHE A 228 19.39 19.78 -3.88
CA PHE A 228 19.09 21.14 -4.34
C PHE A 228 19.35 22.14 -3.21
N GLY A 229 19.89 23.32 -3.53
CA GLY A 229 20.38 24.28 -2.52
C GLY A 229 19.36 24.73 -1.46
N ARG A 230 18.06 24.55 -1.70
CA ARG A 230 16.97 24.84 -0.76
C ARG A 230 16.26 23.60 -0.20
N SER A 231 16.71 22.40 -0.55
CA SER A 231 16.09 21.16 -0.07
C SER A 231 16.45 20.92 1.39
N ASN A 232 15.47 20.58 2.22
CA ASN A 232 15.70 20.13 3.59
C ASN A 232 16.47 18.81 3.65
N THR A 233 16.48 18.01 2.58
CA THR A 233 17.30 16.78 2.49
C THR A 233 18.79 17.07 2.42
N ARG A 234 19.20 18.26 1.96
CA ARG A 234 20.62 18.69 1.94
C ARG A 234 21.19 18.78 3.36
N TYR A 235 20.36 19.15 4.33
CA TYR A 235 20.74 19.29 5.73
C TYR A 235 20.08 18.19 6.57
N TYR A 236 20.48 16.95 6.31
CA TYR A 236 19.99 15.79 7.04
C TYR A 236 20.33 15.90 8.54
N LYS A 237 19.31 16.06 9.38
CA LYS A 237 19.44 16.09 10.84
C LYS A 237 19.15 14.72 11.43
N GLN A 238 20.19 13.92 11.54
CA GLN A 238 20.10 12.59 12.13
C GLN A 238 19.40 12.61 13.51
N GLY A 239 18.58 11.59 13.78
CA GLY A 239 17.94 11.35 15.06
C GLY A 239 18.94 10.97 16.16
N LYS A 240 18.44 10.53 17.32
CA LYS A 240 19.27 10.15 18.48
C LYS A 240 18.73 8.88 19.13
N GLY A 241 19.61 8.12 19.79
CA GLY A 241 19.22 6.89 20.50
C GLY A 241 18.54 5.89 19.56
N ASP A 242 17.38 5.39 19.98
CA ASP A 242 16.60 4.38 19.27
C ASP A 242 16.22 4.78 17.83
N ASP A 243 16.06 6.08 17.55
CA ASP A 243 15.74 6.60 16.23
C ASP A 243 16.74 6.15 15.15
N LEU A 244 18.00 5.92 15.56
CA LEU A 244 19.08 5.55 14.64
C LEU A 244 18.89 4.15 14.04
N TYR A 245 18.21 3.27 14.76
CA TYR A 245 18.18 1.83 14.51
C TYR A 245 16.77 1.26 14.39
N ARG A 246 15.77 2.12 14.16
CA ARG A 246 14.42 1.67 13.82
C ARG A 246 14.42 0.92 12.49
N ARG A 247 13.46 0.01 12.36
CA ARG A 247 13.15 -0.72 11.12
C ARG A 247 12.94 0.27 9.97
N SER A 248 13.47 -0.05 8.79
CA SER A 248 13.47 0.84 7.61
C SER A 248 12.05 1.27 7.17
N LEU A 249 11.01 0.49 7.51
CA LEU A 249 9.62 0.87 7.29
C LEU A 249 9.19 2.15 8.03
N TYR A 250 9.89 2.50 9.11
CA TYR A 250 9.53 3.62 10.00
C TYR A 250 10.56 4.76 10.00
N THR A 251 11.45 4.79 9.01
CA THR A 251 12.50 5.79 8.82
C THR A 251 12.19 6.72 7.66
#